data_AF-A0A497QM53-F1
#
_entry.id   AF-A0A497QM53-F1
#
_cell.length_a   1.000
_cell.length_b   1.000
_cell.length_c   1.000
_cell.angle_alpha   90.00
_cell.angle_beta   90.00
_cell.angle_gamma   90.00
#
_symmetry.space_group_name_H-M   'P 1'
#
loop_
_entity.id
_entity.type
_entity.pdbx_description
1 polymer ?
#
loop_
_entity_poly.entity_id
_entity_poly.type
_entity_poly.pdbx_seq_one_letter_code
_entity_poly.pdbx_strand_id
1 'polypeptide(L)' 'MDMKMVKVISSAPGKLILFGEHASSRGKPAIVFAVNQRLEV' A
#
# COMPACT_ATOMS: atom_id res chain seq x y z
N MET A 1 -13.01 34.66 1.91
CA MET A 1 -13.14 33.34 1.26
C MET A 1 -13.31 32.32 2.37
N ASP A 2 -14.51 31.77 2.54
CA ASP A 2 -14.77 30.76 3.55
C ASP A 2 -14.14 29.42 3.14
N MET A 3 -13.24 28.88 3.95
CA MET A 3 -12.72 27.53 3.79
C MET A 3 -13.73 26.55 4.41
N LYS A 4 -14.46 25.84 3.56
CA LYS A 4 -15.31 24.72 3.97
C LYS A 4 -14.41 23.55 4.38
N MET A 5 -14.45 23.14 5.65
CA MET A 5 -13.79 21.92 6.13
C MET A 5 -14.45 20.70 5.49
N VAL A 6 -13.72 19.98 4.65
CA VAL A 6 -14.17 18.72 4.02
C VAL A 6 -13.63 17.55 4.83
N LYS A 7 -14.51 16.63 5.25
CA LYS A 7 -14.09 15.37 5.86
C LYS A 7 -13.59 14.44 4.75
N VAL A 8 -12.30 14.15 4.75
CA VAL A 8 -11.67 13.17 3.85
C VAL A 8 -11.47 11.87 4.62
N ILE A 9 -11.83 10.74 4.02
CA ILE A 9 -11.56 9.40 4.54
C ILE A 9 -10.74 8.69 3.48
N SER A 10 -9.59 8.16 3.86
CA SER A 10 -8.66 7.45 2.98
C SER A 10 -8.44 6.03 3.49
N SER A 11 -8.21 5.08 2.59
CA SER A 11 -7.80 3.73 2.97
C SER A 11 -6.79 3.12 2.01
N ALA A 12 -5.86 2.34 2.55
CA ALA A 12 -4.84 1.63 1.77
C ALA A 12 -4.73 0.16 2.21
N PRO A 13 -4.51 -0.79 1.27
CA PRO A 13 -4.31 -2.19 1.60
C PRO A 13 -2.88 -2.45 2.09
N GLY A 14 -2.70 -3.50 2.89
CA GLY A 14 -1.40 -4.09 3.14
C GLY A 14 -0.85 -4.80 1.90
N LYS A 15 0.38 -5.31 2.00
CA LYS A 15 1.01 -6.11 0.95
C LYS A 15 1.71 -7.35 1.49
N LEU A 16 1.87 -8.34 0.61
CA LEU A 16 2.62 -9.59 0.79
C LEU A 16 3.59 -9.75 -0.39
N ILE A 17 4.78 -10.29 -0.16
CA ILE A 17 5.66 -10.75 -1.25
C ILE A 17 5.28 -12.20 -1.56
N LEU A 18 4.95 -12.50 -2.82
CA LEU A 18 4.66 -13.87 -3.28
C LEU A 18 5.95 -14.59 -3.70
N PHE A 19 6.87 -13.85 -4.34
CA PHE A 19 8.16 -14.36 -4.79
C PHE A 19 9.21 -13.24 -4.83
N GLY A 20 10.46 -13.57 -4.50
CA GLY A 20 11.60 -12.69 -4.75
C GLY A 20 11.99 -11.80 -3.55
N GLU A 21 11.68 -12.24 -2.34
CA GLU A 21 11.95 -11.58 -1.06
C GLU A 21 13.42 -11.15 -0.96
N HIS A 22 14.34 -12.08 -1.18
CA HIS A 22 15.78 -11.82 -1.17
C HIS A 22 16.36 -11.49 -2.56
N ALA A 23 15.60 -11.69 -3.63
CA ALA A 23 16.04 -11.38 -4.99
C ALA A 23 15.93 -9.87 -5.29
N SER A 24 14.89 -9.22 -4.77
CA SER A 24 14.64 -7.78 -4.91
C SER A 24 15.80 -6.93 -4.40
N SER A 25 16.38 -7.29 -3.26
CA SER A 25 17.55 -6.58 -2.70
C SER A 25 18.81 -6.66 -3.59
N ARG A 26 18.81 -7.52 -4.61
CA ARG A 26 19.90 -7.69 -5.59
C ARG A 26 19.52 -7.15 -6.97
N GLY A 27 18.50 -6.29 -7.04
CA GLY A 27 18.05 -5.64 -8.29
C GLY A 27 17.24 -6.55 -9.22
N LYS A 28 16.79 -7.71 -8.75
CA LYS A 28 15.93 -8.63 -9.52
C LYS A 28 14.45 -8.36 -9.23
N PRO A 29 13.52 -8.66 -10.15
CA PRO A 29 12.09 -8.43 -9.92
C PRO A 29 11.55 -9.29 -8.76
N ALA A 30 10.49 -8.80 -8.13
CA ALA A 30 9.70 -9.52 -7.13
C ALA A 30 8.20 -9.38 -7.44
N ILE A 31 7.43 -10.40 -7.13
CA ILE A 31 5.97 -10.40 -7.28
C ILE A 31 5.37 -10.10 -5.93
N VAL A 32 4.51 -9.09 -5.87
CA VAL A 32 3.89 -8.58 -4.65
C VAL A 32 2.38 -8.55 -4.85
N PHE A 33 1.63 -8.90 -3.79
CA PHE A 33 0.18 -8.95 -3.81
C PHE A 33 -0.41 -8.00 -2.76
N ALA A 34 -1.50 -7.31 -3.13
CA ALA A 34 -2.26 -6.49 -2.20
C ALA A 34 -3.14 -7.40 -1.34
N VAL A 35 -2.93 -7.38 -0.02
CA VAL A 35 -3.78 -8.13 0.91
C VAL A 35 -4.91 -7.25 1.40
N ASN A 36 -6.10 -7.84 1.54
CA ASN A 36 -7.30 -7.14 2.02
C ASN A 36 -7.27 -6.92 3.54
N GLN A 37 -6.19 -6.30 4.02
CA GLN A 37 -6.02 -5.80 5.39
C GLN A 37 -5.80 -4.30 5.23
N ARG A 38 -6.87 -3.50 5.41
CA ARG A 38 -6.85 -2.07 5.11
C ARG A 38 -6.58 -1.24 6.37
N LEU A 39 -5.80 -0.17 6.20
CA LEU A 39 -5.65 0.91 7.17
C LEU A 39 -6.49 2.10 6.72
N GLU A 40 -7.15 2.79 7.65
CA GLU A 40 -8.01 3.96 7.37
C GLU A 40 -7.54 5.19 8.16
N VAL A 41 -7.58 6.37 7.52
CA VAL A 41 -7.27 7.68 8.13
C VAL A 41 -8.21 8.78 7.63
#